data_AF-A0A960K7J3-F1
#
_entry.id   AF-A0A960K7J3-F1
#
_cell.length_a   1.000
_cell.length_b   1.000
_cell.length_c   1.000
_cell.angle_alpha   90.00
_cell.angle_beta   90.00
_cell.angle_gamma   90.00
#
_symmetry.space_group_name_H-M   'P 1'
#
loop_
_entity.id
_entity.type
_entity.pdbx_description
1 polymer ?
#
loop_
_entity_poly.entity_id
_entity_poly.type
_entity_poly.pdbx_seq_one_letter_code
_entity_poly.pdbx_strand_id
1 'polypeptide(L)'
;GTVSVAALYNTPNEPPINDNNANIVVTAGGNVTAAGLITGNPNVGTDLTNDHPVNFTYDGALATLDGELVTPVSVDWVDAGNTVPLFGGTLQCASCHDPHNDTNTPFLVRSNASSALCTTCHVK
;
A
#
# COMPACT_ATOMS: atom_id res chain seq x y z
N GLY A 1 12.13 8.36 -13.07
CA GLY A 1 12.74 8.45 -11.73
C GLY A 1 12.81 7.05 -11.16
N THR A 2 13.96 6.66 -10.62
CA THR A 2 14.08 5.39 -9.89
C THR A 2 13.58 5.61 -8.48
N VAL A 3 12.41 5.06 -8.15
CA VAL A 3 11.89 5.03 -6.78
C VAL A 3 12.65 3.92 -6.05
N SER A 4 13.23 4.22 -4.88
CA SER A 4 13.93 3.21 -4.09
C SER A 4 12.90 2.24 -3.48
N VAL A 5 13.22 0.94 -3.47
CA VAL A 5 12.42 -0.06 -2.74
C VAL A 5 12.27 0.29 -1.25
N ALA A 6 13.18 1.12 -0.72
CA ALA A 6 13.14 1.65 0.63
C ALA A 6 11.93 2.55 0.90
N ALA A 7 11.41 3.28 -0.11
CA ALA A 7 10.21 4.10 0.05
C ALA A 7 8.92 3.25 0.18
N LEU A 8 9.00 1.96 -0.13
CA LEU A 8 7.92 0.98 0.04
C LEU A 8 8.06 0.18 1.34
N TYR A 9 9.15 0.38 2.09
CA TYR A 9 9.42 -0.32 3.33
C TYR A 9 8.77 0.45 4.49
N ASN A 10 7.59 0.00 4.91
CA ASN A 10 7.00 0.41 6.18
C ASN A 10 6.89 -0.85 7.05
N THR A 11 7.62 -0.90 8.16
CA THR A 11 7.51 -2.01 9.11
C THR A 11 6.16 -1.94 9.84
N PRO A 12 5.32 -2.99 9.80
CA PRO A 12 4.09 -3.00 10.59
C PRO A 12 4.40 -2.88 12.09
N ASN A 13 3.63 -2.04 12.80
CA ASN A 13 3.67 -1.87 14.26
C ASN A 13 4.89 -1.17 14.91
N GLU A 14 5.76 -0.51 14.16
CA GLU A 14 6.72 0.42 14.77
C GLU A 14 6.08 1.83 14.93
N PRO A 15 6.38 2.58 16.01
CA PRO A 15 6.07 4.02 16.07
C PRO A 15 6.63 4.69 14.81
N PRO A 16 6.04 5.79 14.31
CA PRO A 16 6.42 6.39 13.03
C PRO A 16 7.93 6.62 12.98
N ILE A 17 8.63 5.73 12.29
CA ILE A 17 10.03 5.91 11.98
C ILE A 17 10.05 7.02 10.95
N ASN A 18 10.57 8.18 11.34
CA ASN A 18 10.83 9.27 10.42
C ASN A 18 12.06 8.90 9.57
N ASP A 19 11.93 7.89 8.72
CA ASP A 19 13.00 7.37 7.87
C ASP A 19 13.49 8.36 6.81
N ASN A 20 13.00 9.60 6.86
CA ASN A 20 13.67 10.79 6.32
C ASN A 20 15.11 10.96 6.85
N ASN A 21 15.55 10.20 7.86
CA ASN A 21 16.94 10.17 8.32
C ASN A 21 17.61 8.79 8.29
N ALA A 22 16.98 7.73 7.77
CA ALA A 22 17.63 6.44 7.67
C ALA A 22 18.77 6.54 6.65
N ASN A 23 19.93 6.97 7.13
CA ASN A 23 21.22 6.64 6.55
C ASN A 23 21.31 5.12 6.63
N ILE A 24 20.64 4.45 5.68
CA ILE A 24 20.87 3.06 5.38
C ILE A 24 22.33 3.02 4.92
N VAL A 25 23.20 2.77 5.88
CA VAL A 25 24.59 2.43 5.63
C VAL A 25 24.52 1.05 4.99
N VAL A 26 24.39 1.02 3.64
CA VAL A 26 24.54 -0.20 2.85
C VAL A 26 26.01 -0.59 2.92
N THR A 27 26.41 -1.22 4.02
CA THR A 27 27.72 -1.84 4.09
C THR A 27 27.69 -3.07 3.18
N ALA A 28 28.54 -3.09 2.15
CA ALA A 28 28.75 -4.29 1.35
C ALA A 28 29.08 -5.46 2.30
N GLY A 29 28.25 -6.51 2.26
CA GLY A 29 28.35 -7.68 3.15
C GLY A 29 27.25 -7.81 4.21
N GLY A 30 26.39 -6.81 4.41
CA GLY A 30 25.25 -6.89 5.33
C GLY A 30 23.98 -7.46 4.70
N ASN A 31 23.42 -6.78 3.70
CA ASN A 31 22.13 -7.12 3.08
C ASN A 31 22.10 -6.94 1.55
N VAL A 32 23.24 -6.61 0.94
CA VAL A 32 23.39 -6.43 -0.52
C VAL A 32 24.73 -7.02 -0.95
N THR A 33 24.72 -7.87 -1.99
CA THR A 33 25.95 -8.39 -2.60
C THR A 33 26.73 -7.28 -3.31
N ALA A 34 28.01 -7.55 -3.58
CA ALA A 34 28.81 -6.73 -4.51
C ALA A 34 28.22 -6.64 -5.93
N ALA A 35 27.28 -7.52 -6.29
CA ALA A 35 26.54 -7.49 -7.55
C ALA A 35 25.24 -6.65 -7.49
N GLY A 36 24.97 -5.97 -6.38
CA GLY A 36 23.77 -5.14 -6.19
C GLY A 36 22.50 -5.93 -5.88
N LEU A 37 22.60 -7.25 -5.70
CA LEU A 37 21.47 -8.09 -5.29
C LEU A 37 21.22 -7.97 -3.79
N ILE A 38 19.97 -7.72 -3.38
CA ILE A 38 19.55 -7.76 -1.98
C ILE A 38 19.63 -9.22 -1.48
N THR A 39 20.39 -9.45 -0.41
CA THR A 39 20.60 -10.78 0.20
C THR A 39 20.03 -10.91 1.59
N GLY A 40 19.48 -9.82 2.14
CA GLY A 40 18.67 -9.89 3.35
C GLY A 40 17.39 -10.67 3.07
N ASN A 41 17.00 -11.55 4.00
CA ASN A 41 15.67 -12.15 3.96
C ASN A 41 14.66 -10.98 3.97
N PRO A 42 13.81 -10.81 2.94
CA PRO A 42 12.79 -9.77 3.00
C PRO A 42 11.96 -10.00 4.28
N ASN A 43 11.84 -9.00 5.14
CA ASN A 43 10.99 -9.10 6.35
C ASN A 43 9.49 -9.19 6.01
N VAL A 44 9.14 -9.23 4.73
CA VAL A 44 7.84 -9.67 4.27
C VAL A 44 7.94 -11.18 4.09
N GLY A 45 7.35 -11.94 5.01
CA GLY A 45 7.30 -13.39 4.93
C GLY A 45 6.64 -13.89 3.64
N THR A 46 6.44 -15.20 3.51
CA THR A 46 5.74 -15.76 2.34
C THR A 46 4.23 -15.54 2.35
N ASP A 47 3.71 -14.96 3.43
CA ASP A 47 2.30 -14.70 3.67
C ASP A 47 2.12 -13.24 4.07
N LEU A 48 1.36 -12.50 3.26
CA LEU A 48 1.07 -11.06 3.42
C LEU A 48 -0.36 -10.82 3.91
N THR A 49 -1.10 -11.88 4.25
CA THR A 49 -2.53 -11.80 4.55
C THR A 49 -2.87 -10.93 5.76
N ASN A 50 -1.91 -10.68 6.66
CA ASN A 50 -2.08 -9.85 7.85
C ASN A 50 -1.50 -8.43 7.70
N ASP A 51 -0.56 -8.19 6.78
CA ASP A 51 0.27 -6.99 6.79
C ASP A 51 -0.21 -5.94 5.78
N HIS A 52 -0.67 -6.35 4.59
CA HIS A 52 -1.12 -5.41 3.57
C HIS A 52 -2.26 -6.03 2.74
N PRO A 53 -3.46 -5.44 2.72
CA PRO A 53 -4.57 -5.96 1.93
C PRO A 53 -4.36 -5.55 0.47
N VAL A 54 -3.55 -6.29 -0.27
CA VAL A 54 -3.40 -6.13 -1.71
C VAL A 54 -3.60 -7.47 -2.39
N ASN A 55 -4.07 -7.43 -3.64
CA ASN A 55 -4.26 -8.60 -4.49
C ASN A 55 -5.40 -9.53 -4.04
N PHE A 56 -6.54 -8.96 -3.66
CA PHE A 56 -7.79 -9.70 -3.41
C PHE A 56 -8.97 -9.05 -4.14
N THR A 57 -10.01 -9.85 -4.41
CA THR A 57 -11.25 -9.38 -5.02
C THR A 57 -11.98 -8.43 -4.08
N TYR A 58 -12.24 -7.21 -4.51
CA TYR A 58 -13.10 -6.24 -3.83
C TYR A 58 -14.34 -6.03 -4.69
N ASP A 59 -15.40 -6.77 -4.38
CA ASP A 59 -16.67 -6.74 -5.11
C ASP A 59 -17.87 -6.57 -4.15
N GLY A 60 -19.07 -6.44 -4.73
CA GLY A 60 -20.30 -6.31 -3.95
C GLY A 60 -20.63 -7.55 -3.10
N ALA A 61 -20.15 -8.74 -3.48
CA ALA A 61 -20.38 -9.95 -2.70
C ALA A 61 -19.52 -9.95 -1.42
N LEU A 62 -18.26 -9.57 -1.53
CA LEU A 62 -17.40 -9.33 -0.36
C LEU A 62 -17.99 -8.24 0.52
N ALA A 63 -18.40 -7.11 -0.06
CA ALA A 63 -18.94 -6.00 0.71
C ALA A 63 -20.21 -6.40 1.48
N THR A 64 -21.07 -7.20 0.86
CA THR A 64 -22.28 -7.76 1.49
C THR A 64 -21.93 -8.75 2.61
N LEU A 65 -20.91 -9.58 2.40
CA LEU A 65 -20.48 -10.59 3.38
C LEU A 65 -19.86 -9.94 4.63
N ASP A 66 -19.02 -8.94 4.43
CA ASP A 66 -18.34 -8.21 5.52
C ASP A 66 -19.32 -7.30 6.28
N GLY A 67 -20.21 -6.61 5.55
CA GLY A 67 -21.24 -5.75 6.13
C GLY A 67 -20.75 -4.36 6.59
N GLU A 68 -19.44 -4.13 6.66
CA GLU A 68 -18.84 -2.82 6.99
C GLU A 68 -18.08 -2.20 5.82
N LEU A 69 -18.16 -2.80 4.63
CA LEU A 69 -17.55 -2.28 3.40
C LEU A 69 -18.55 -1.55 2.51
N VAL A 70 -18.07 -0.48 1.88
CA VAL A 70 -18.77 0.18 0.78
C VAL A 70 -18.83 -0.78 -0.42
N THR A 71 -20.00 -0.90 -1.06
CA THR A 71 -20.11 -1.64 -2.32
C THR A 71 -19.43 -0.86 -3.44
N PRO A 72 -18.49 -1.45 -4.18
CA PRO A 72 -17.80 -0.73 -5.26
C PRO A 72 -18.78 -0.33 -6.36
N VAL A 73 -18.62 0.88 -6.89
CA VAL A 73 -19.50 1.42 -7.95
C VAL A 73 -19.27 0.75 -9.31
N SER A 74 -18.10 0.16 -9.53
CA SER A 74 -17.77 -0.61 -10.73
C SER A 74 -16.58 -1.55 -10.49
N VAL A 75 -16.22 -2.35 -11.49
CA VAL A 75 -14.98 -3.15 -11.45
C VAL A 75 -13.70 -2.31 -11.45
N ASP A 76 -13.79 -1.01 -11.76
CA ASP A 76 -12.64 -0.12 -11.87
C ASP A 76 -12.56 0.91 -10.73
N TRP A 77 -13.59 1.03 -9.88
CA TRP A 77 -13.69 2.09 -8.87
C TRP A 77 -14.47 1.68 -7.63
N VAL A 78 -13.94 2.02 -6.45
CA VAL A 78 -14.66 1.87 -5.17
C VAL A 78 -15.73 2.94 -5.05
N ASP A 79 -15.38 4.20 -5.27
CA ASP A 79 -16.26 5.36 -5.04
C ASP A 79 -16.70 6.04 -6.34
N ALA A 80 -17.85 6.71 -6.31
CA ALA A 80 -18.38 7.48 -7.45
C ALA A 80 -17.50 8.69 -7.84
N GLY A 81 -16.59 9.12 -6.96
CA GLY A 81 -15.64 10.19 -7.22
C GLY A 81 -14.40 9.73 -8.00
N ASN A 82 -14.29 8.43 -8.32
CA ASN A 82 -13.12 7.84 -8.95
C ASN A 82 -11.81 8.16 -8.19
N THR A 83 -11.86 8.06 -6.86
CA THR A 83 -10.71 8.37 -6.00
C THR A 83 -9.84 7.13 -5.79
N VAL A 84 -10.47 6.00 -5.49
CA VAL A 84 -9.79 4.73 -5.19
C VAL A 84 -10.06 3.76 -6.34
N PRO A 85 -9.08 3.53 -7.23
CA PRO A 85 -9.25 2.64 -8.36
C PRO A 85 -9.23 1.17 -7.93
N LEU A 86 -9.96 0.35 -8.68
CA LEU A 86 -9.85 -1.10 -8.70
C LEU A 86 -9.32 -1.52 -10.07
N PHE A 87 -8.80 -2.74 -10.14
CA PHE A 87 -8.21 -3.28 -11.35
C PHE A 87 -8.93 -4.58 -11.69
N GLY A 88 -10.01 -4.47 -12.46
CA GLY A 88 -10.86 -5.62 -12.79
C GLY A 88 -11.49 -6.26 -11.55
N GLY A 89 -11.96 -5.45 -10.61
CA GLY A 89 -12.57 -5.88 -9.35
C GLY A 89 -11.58 -6.30 -8.28
N THR A 90 -10.28 -6.06 -8.48
CA THR A 90 -9.22 -6.40 -7.51
C THR A 90 -8.66 -5.14 -6.87
N LEU A 91 -8.49 -5.17 -5.56
CA LEU A 91 -7.76 -4.14 -4.83
C LEU A 91 -6.25 -4.40 -4.96
N GLN A 92 -5.49 -3.42 -5.43
CA GLN A 92 -4.05 -3.55 -5.68
C GLN A 92 -3.27 -2.42 -5.02
N CYS A 93 -1.94 -2.47 -5.14
CA CYS A 93 -1.05 -1.41 -4.64
C CYS A 93 -1.47 -0.03 -5.15
N ALA A 94 -1.83 0.03 -6.44
CA ALA A 94 -2.24 1.26 -7.11
C ALA A 94 -3.65 1.76 -6.72
N SER A 95 -4.42 0.98 -5.95
CA SER A 95 -5.67 1.44 -5.35
C SER A 95 -5.43 2.46 -4.25
N CYS A 96 -4.28 2.37 -3.55
CA CYS A 96 -3.92 3.27 -2.47
C CYS A 96 -2.80 4.23 -2.86
N HIS A 97 -1.87 3.81 -3.73
CA HIS A 97 -0.67 4.58 -4.06
C HIS A 97 -0.56 4.94 -5.55
N ASP A 98 -0.15 6.18 -5.84
CA ASP A 98 0.25 6.64 -7.16
C ASP A 98 1.74 7.03 -7.16
N PRO A 99 2.66 6.16 -7.62
CA PRO A 99 4.10 6.42 -7.59
C PRO A 99 4.55 7.59 -8.49
N HIS A 100 3.65 8.16 -9.30
CA HIS A 100 3.91 9.32 -10.13
C HIS A 100 3.36 10.62 -9.54
N ASN A 101 2.69 10.57 -8.39
CA ASN A 101 2.07 11.72 -7.76
C ASN A 101 2.37 11.76 -6.25
N ASP A 102 3.20 12.71 -5.83
CA ASP A 102 3.61 12.89 -4.44
C ASP A 102 2.74 13.89 -3.66
N THR A 103 1.64 14.37 -4.24
CA THR A 103 0.74 15.38 -3.63
C THR A 103 0.28 14.97 -2.23
N ASN A 104 -0.02 13.69 -2.03
CA ASN A 104 -0.36 13.15 -0.70
C ASN A 104 0.75 12.20 -0.25
N THR A 105 1.71 12.66 0.57
CA THR A 105 2.78 11.77 1.07
C THR A 105 2.22 10.61 1.91
N PRO A 106 2.69 9.35 1.74
CA PRO A 106 3.70 8.87 0.79
C PRO A 106 3.08 8.33 -0.50
N PHE A 107 2.78 9.21 -1.46
CA PHE A 107 2.22 8.86 -2.76
C PHE A 107 0.80 8.28 -2.72
N LEU A 108 -0.06 8.74 -1.82
CA LEU A 108 -1.43 8.25 -1.73
C LEU A 108 -2.33 8.86 -2.82
N VAL A 109 -3.27 8.08 -3.33
CA VAL A 109 -4.30 8.55 -4.29
C VAL A 109 -5.21 9.62 -3.68
N ARG A 110 -5.29 9.69 -2.34
CA ARG A 110 -6.02 10.70 -1.57
C ARG A 110 -5.32 10.96 -0.23
N SER A 111 -5.44 12.19 0.27
CA SER A 111 -5.03 12.55 1.62
C SER A 111 -5.67 11.64 2.67
N ASN A 112 -4.86 11.11 3.58
CA ASN A 112 -5.34 10.33 4.72
C ASN A 112 -5.70 11.18 5.94
N ALA A 113 -5.86 12.50 5.78
CA ALA A 113 -6.33 13.37 6.85
C ALA A 113 -7.67 12.85 7.40
N SER A 114 -7.75 12.71 8.72
CA SER A 114 -8.94 12.17 9.40
C SER A 114 -9.38 10.78 8.88
N SER A 115 -8.44 9.95 8.41
CA SER A 115 -8.71 8.63 7.81
C SER A 115 -9.55 8.67 6.53
N ALA A 116 -9.54 9.79 5.79
CA ALA A 116 -10.38 9.97 4.60
C ALA A 116 -10.11 8.95 3.47
N LEU A 117 -8.93 8.33 3.45
CA LEU A 117 -8.64 7.21 2.54
C LEU A 117 -9.39 5.95 3.02
N CYS A 118 -9.24 5.60 4.30
CA CYS A 118 -9.86 4.42 4.91
C CYS A 118 -11.38 4.43 4.79
N THR A 119 -12.00 5.58 5.04
CA THR A 119 -13.47 5.76 4.98
C THR A 119 -14.02 5.81 3.57
N THR A 120 -13.16 5.71 2.54
CA THR A 120 -13.62 5.46 1.17
C THR A 120 -14.15 4.03 1.03
N CYS A 121 -13.60 3.08 1.79
CA CYS A 121 -13.96 1.67 1.71
C CYS A 121 -14.70 1.17 2.97
N HIS A 122 -14.42 1.74 4.15
CA HIS A 122 -14.99 1.28 5.42
C HIS A 122 -16.08 2.21 5.95
N VAL A 123 -17.23 1.63 6.25
CA VAL A 123 -18.34 2.27 6.96
C VAL A 123 -18.22 1.91 8.44
N LYS A 124 -17.62 2.80 9.24
CA LYS A 124 -17.46 2.63 10.70
C LYS A 124 -18.34 3.58 11.50
#